data_AF-A0A495X0A0-F1
#
_entry.id   AF-A0A495X0A0-F1
#
_cell.length_a   1.000
_cell.length_b   1.000
_cell.length_c   1.000
_cell.angle_alpha   90.00
_cell.angle_beta   90.00
_cell.angle_gamma   90.00
#
_symmetry.space_group_name_H-M   'P 1'
#
loop_
_entity.id
_entity.type
_entity.pdbx_description
1 polymer ?
#
loop_
_entity_poly.entity_id
_entity_poly.type
_entity_poly.pdbx_seq_one_letter_code
_entity_poly.pdbx_strand_id
1 'polypeptide(L)' 'MAAKRKSSVAPYVALVVALIIFVPPLREAVGDLLAPLLDLLPWRA' A
#
# COMPACT_ATOMS: atom_id res chain seq x y z
N MET A 1 8.68 -28.91 -11.69
CA MET A 1 8.26 -27.66 -12.36
C MET A 1 8.89 -26.48 -11.65
N ALA A 2 9.99 -25.94 -12.17
CA ALA A 2 10.53 -24.67 -11.69
C ALA A 2 9.65 -23.56 -12.27
N ALA A 3 8.60 -23.19 -11.53
CA ALA A 3 7.75 -22.07 -11.89
C ALA A 3 8.64 -20.85 -12.07
N LYS A 4 8.59 -20.25 -13.28
CA LYS A 4 9.24 -18.99 -13.61
C LYS A 4 9.07 -18.04 -12.43
N ARG A 5 10.14 -17.78 -11.68
CA ARG A 5 10.24 -16.65 -10.76
C ARG A 5 10.32 -15.38 -11.59
N LYS A 6 9.24 -15.09 -12.31
CA LYS A 6 9.00 -13.75 -12.85
C LYS A 6 8.84 -12.92 -11.59
N SER A 7 9.88 -12.14 -11.26
CA SER A 7 9.97 -11.30 -10.06
C SER A 7 8.62 -10.65 -9.80
N SER A 8 7.83 -11.30 -8.97
CA SER A 8 6.42 -10.96 -8.86
C SER A 8 6.37 -10.03 -7.69
N VAL A 9 6.08 -8.78 -7.98
CA VAL A 9 5.74 -7.76 -6.98
C VAL A 9 4.51 -8.22 -6.18
N ALA A 10 3.71 -9.16 -6.68
CA ALA A 10 2.50 -9.66 -6.05
C ALA A 10 2.66 -10.13 -4.58
N PRO A 11 3.59 -11.05 -4.21
CA PRO A 11 3.81 -11.43 -2.83
C PRO A 11 4.21 -10.27 -1.92
N TYR A 12 5.01 -9.33 -2.42
CA TYR A 12 5.43 -8.16 -1.64
C TYR A 12 4.25 -7.21 -1.42
N VAL A 13 3.44 -6.95 -2.44
CA VAL A 13 2.23 -6.13 -2.32
C VAL A 13 1.26 -6.78 -1.35
N ALA A 14 1.05 -8.10 -1.43
CA ALA A 14 0.17 -8.82 -0.50
C ALA A 14 0.65 -8.70 0.96
N LEU A 15 1.96 -8.82 1.19
CA LEU A 15 2.55 -8.64 2.52
C LEU A 15 2.32 -7.22 3.06
N VAL A 16 2.57 -6.20 2.22
CA VAL A 16 2.36 -4.80 2.59
C VAL A 16 0.90 -4.52 2.94
N VAL A 17 -0.04 -5.02 2.12
CA VAL A 17 -1.48 -4.88 2.39
C VAL A 17 -1.86 -5.57 3.71
N ALA A 18 -1.35 -6.78 3.96
CA ALA A 18 -1.60 -7.49 5.21
C ALA A 18 -1.09 -6.70 6.43
N LEU A 19 0.12 -6.12 6.34
CA LEU A 19 0.68 -5.28 7.42
C LEU A 19 -0.16 -4.03 7.68
N ILE A 20 -0.66 -3.37 6.65
CA ILE A 20 -1.52 -2.19 6.79
C ILE A 20 -2.84 -2.55 7.49
N ILE A 21 -3.42 -3.72 7.19
CA ILE A 21 -4.68 -4.19 7.82
C ILE A 21 -4.47 -4.60 9.28
N PHE A 22 -3.41 -5.36 9.55
CA PHE A 22 -3.17 -5.94 10.88
C PHE A 22 -2.50 -4.98 11.86
N VAL A 23 -1.84 -3.93 11.39
CA VAL A 23 -1.07 -3.01 12.25
C VAL A 23 -1.73 -1.62 12.22
N PRO A 24 -2.56 -1.27 13.23
CA PRO A 24 -3.25 0.02 13.34
C PRO A 24 -2.34 1.25 13.17
N PRO A 25 -1.11 1.28 13.73
CA PRO A 25 -0.21 2.41 13.52
C PRO A 25 0.24 2.60 12.06
N LEU A 26 0.35 1.51 11.28
CA LEU A 26 0.80 1.56 9.89
C LEU A 26 -0.25 2.17 8.97
N ARG A 27 -1.55 1.87 9.17
CA ARG A 27 -2.63 2.53 8.41
C ARG A 27 -2.68 4.04 8.67
N GLU A 28 -2.39 4.48 9.90
CA GLU A 28 -2.43 5.89 10.29
C GLU A 28 -1.26 6.63 9.66
N ALA A 29 -0.04 6.07 9.72
CA ALA A 29 1.12 6.64 9.05
C ALA A 29 0.94 6.73 7.52
N VAL A 30 0.37 5.70 6.89
CA VAL A 30 0.07 5.72 5.44
C VAL A 30 -1.02 6.74 5.12
N GLY A 31 -2.05 6.85 5.97
CA GLY A 31 -3.09 7.85 5.88
C GLY A 31 -2.55 9.28 6.01
N ASP A 32 -1.68 9.54 6.97
CA ASP A 32 -1.02 10.83 7.18
C ASP A 32 -0.07 11.19 6.03
N LEU A 33 0.57 10.21 5.39
CA LEU A 33 1.42 10.43 4.22
C LEU A 33 0.59 10.69 2.96
N LEU A 34 -0.53 10.00 2.82
CA LEU A 34 -1.46 10.15 1.69
C LEU A 34 -2.39 11.36 1.86
N ALA A 35 -2.67 11.82 3.07
CA ALA A 35 -3.51 12.97 3.35
C ALA A 35 -3.06 14.24 2.61
N PRO A 36 -1.79 14.69 2.69
CA PRO A 36 -1.33 15.85 1.91
C PRO A 36 -1.33 15.55 0.40
N LEU A 37 -1.11 14.30 -0.02
CA LEU A 37 -1.15 13.94 -1.44
C LEU A 37 -2.58 13.96 -2.02
N LEU A 38 -3.57 13.57 -1.21
CA LEU A 38 -5.00 13.63 -1.53
C LEU A 38 -5.52 15.07 -1.45
N ASP A 39 -5.01 15.88 -0.53
CA ASP A 39 -5.33 17.31 -0.43
C ASP A 39 -4.77 18.11 -1.63
N LEU A 40 -3.63 17.67 -2.18
CA LEU A 40 -3.06 18.18 -3.42
C LEU A 40 -3.77 17.67 -4.68
N LEU A 41 -4.52 16.57 -4.60
CA LEU A 41 -5.41 16.17 -5.68
C LEU A 41 -6.66 17.06 -5.61
N PRO A 42 -6.96 17.86 -6.65
CA PRO A 42 -8.21 18.60 -6.72
C PRO A 42 -9.34 17.60 -7.03
N TRP A 43 -9.72 16.76 -6.05
CA TRP A 43 -10.92 15.91 -6.13
C TRP A 43 -12.18 16.66 -5.69
N ARG A 44 -12.13 17.99 -5.73
CA ARG A 44 -13.28 18.89 -5.62
C ARG A 44 -13.68 19.33 -7.02
N ALA A 45 -14.55 18.53 -7.64
CA ALA A 45 -15.49 18.97 -8.66
C ALA A 45 -16.83 18.28 -8.37
#